data_AF-W0JUE4-F1
#
_entry.id   AF-W0JUE4-F1
#
_cell.length_a   1.000
_cell.length_b   1.000
_cell.length_c   1.000
_cell.angle_alpha   90.00
_cell.angle_beta   90.00
_cell.angle_gamma   90.00
#
_symmetry.space_group_name_H-M   'P 1'
#
loop_
_entity.id
_entity.type
_entity.pdbx_description
1 polymer ?
#
loop_
_entity_poly.entity_id
_entity_poly.type
_entity_poly.pdbx_seq_one_letter_code
_entity_poly.pdbx_strand_id
1 'polypeptide(L)'
;MIVVPFALGGFIASAQAAIEGKETSLGQFIAAGRSYYVRLLLGTVLFVLVVGVTAIGFGFVSFILGIGSLALVLIHEMAAVIAGVGSILVWLLLILVVILFVQFYDAAIVVENESVIDSFRRSVHLVRSNLKSVTGFSLVWLVLLNVFLIPEYLLQLTLTDAGPTDVLPVDTGIPISILLPIGVFLSAVGFAYFYTVYTAYYLRLIDTSPATLETM
;
A
#
# COMPACT_ATOMS: atom_id res chain seq x y z
N MET A 1 8.79 -7.29 9.86
CA MET A 1 8.35 -8.06 8.67
C MET A 1 7.73 -9.41 8.97
N ILE A 2 8.13 -10.11 10.05
CA ILE A 2 7.60 -11.45 10.38
C ILE A 2 6.17 -11.37 10.97
N VAL A 3 5.84 -10.36 11.77
CA VAL A 3 4.52 -10.24 12.43
C VAL A 3 3.41 -9.76 11.49
N VAL A 4 3.76 -9.02 10.44
CA VAL A 4 2.83 -8.38 9.49
C VAL A 4 1.94 -9.40 8.76
N PRO A 5 2.46 -10.49 8.14
CA PRO A 5 1.62 -11.47 7.46
C PRO A 5 0.68 -12.23 8.41
N PHE A 6 1.09 -12.45 9.68
CA PHE A 6 0.20 -13.03 10.68
C PHE A 6 -0.98 -12.09 10.98
N ALA A 7 -0.68 -10.79 11.18
CA ALA A 7 -1.70 -9.78 11.43
C ALA A 7 -2.63 -9.61 10.24
N LEU A 8 -2.11 -9.56 9.00
CA LEU A 8 -2.91 -9.48 7.77
C LEU A 8 -3.91 -10.64 7.66
N GLY A 9 -3.45 -11.88 7.86
CA GLY A 9 -4.32 -13.06 7.79
C GLY A 9 -5.43 -13.02 8.82
N GLY A 10 -5.12 -12.61 10.05
CA GLY A 10 -6.12 -12.43 11.10
C GLY A 10 -7.11 -11.30 10.78
N PHE A 11 -6.63 -10.13 10.35
CA PHE A 11 -7.48 -8.97 10.06
C PHE A 11 -8.44 -9.22 8.91
N ILE A 12 -7.95 -9.80 7.80
CA ILE A 12 -8.78 -10.10 6.63
C ILE A 12 -9.84 -11.14 6.99
N ALA A 13 -9.48 -12.20 7.72
CA ALA A 13 -10.43 -13.24 8.14
C ALA A 13 -11.48 -12.71 9.13
N SER A 14 -11.09 -11.85 10.09
CA SER A 14 -12.03 -11.22 11.01
C SER A 14 -12.94 -10.21 10.30
N ALA A 15 -12.44 -9.46 9.32
CA ALA A 15 -13.25 -8.57 8.52
C ALA A 15 -14.27 -9.35 7.67
N GLN A 16 -13.87 -10.46 7.05
CA GLN A 16 -14.79 -11.35 6.35
C GLN A 16 -15.88 -11.90 7.28
N ALA A 17 -15.52 -12.42 8.45
CA ALA A 17 -16.48 -12.93 9.42
C ALA A 17 -17.48 -11.86 9.88
N ALA A 18 -17.01 -10.63 10.11
CA ALA A 18 -17.86 -9.50 10.47
C ALA A 18 -18.83 -9.10 9.35
N ILE A 19 -18.36 -9.11 8.09
CA ILE A 19 -19.19 -8.80 6.91
C ILE A 19 -20.24 -9.89 6.67
N GLU A 20 -19.89 -11.15 6.90
CA GLU A 20 -20.80 -12.31 6.81
C GLU A 20 -21.75 -12.45 8.01
N GLY A 21 -21.67 -11.55 9.01
CA GLY A 21 -22.51 -11.55 10.20
C GLY A 21 -22.20 -12.68 11.20
N LYS A 22 -21.01 -13.28 11.12
CA LYS A 22 -20.55 -14.35 12.02
C LYS A 22 -19.84 -13.76 13.24
N GLU A 23 -19.89 -14.46 14.37
CA GLU A 23 -19.19 -14.04 15.59
C GLU A 23 -17.68 -13.95 15.33
N THR A 24 -17.10 -12.78 15.61
CA THR A 24 -15.65 -12.57 15.52
C THR A 24 -15.00 -13.00 16.83
N SER A 25 -14.12 -13.99 16.77
CA SER A 25 -13.42 -14.55 17.94
C SER A 25 -11.90 -14.38 17.80
N LEU A 26 -11.25 -14.00 18.91
CA LEU A 26 -9.79 -13.96 19.04
C LEU A 26 -9.12 -15.29 18.71
N GLY A 27 -9.79 -16.42 19.01
CA GLY A 27 -9.30 -17.74 18.64
C GLY A 27 -9.30 -17.97 17.13
N GLN A 28 -10.30 -17.42 16.43
CA GLN A 28 -10.43 -17.51 14.98
C GLN A 28 -9.42 -16.62 14.26
N PHE A 29 -9.16 -15.42 14.79
CA PHE A 29 -8.09 -14.54 14.34
C PHE A 29 -6.72 -15.23 14.40
N ILE A 30 -6.39 -15.85 15.54
CA ILE A 30 -5.12 -16.55 15.72
C ILE A 30 -5.02 -17.79 14.83
N ALA A 31 -6.11 -18.55 14.69
CA ALA A 31 -6.14 -19.73 13.83
C ALA A 31 -5.94 -19.37 12.34
N ALA A 32 -6.64 -18.34 11.85
CA ALA A 32 -6.51 -17.84 10.49
C ALA A 32 -5.13 -17.24 10.23
N GLY A 33 -4.65 -16.41 11.16
CA GLY A 33 -3.30 -15.85 11.11
C GLY A 33 -2.24 -16.94 10.98
N ARG A 34 -2.40 -18.08 11.69
CA ARG A 34 -1.46 -19.21 11.64
C ARG A 34 -1.60 -20.07 10.39
N SER A 35 -2.82 -20.34 9.90
CA SER A 35 -3.04 -21.19 8.72
C SER A 35 -2.53 -20.53 7.43
N TYR A 36 -2.71 -19.22 7.30
CA TYR A 36 -2.29 -18.47 6.13
C TYR A 36 -0.92 -17.82 6.27
N TYR A 37 -0.31 -17.88 7.47
CA TYR A 37 0.97 -17.25 7.78
C TYR A 37 2.05 -17.47 6.72
N VAL A 38 2.30 -18.74 6.36
CA VAL A 38 3.38 -19.10 5.44
C VAL A 38 3.08 -18.64 4.02
N ARG A 39 1.82 -18.72 3.59
CA ARG A 39 1.40 -18.27 2.26
C ARG A 39 1.46 -16.75 2.16
N LEU A 40 1.01 -16.02 3.18
CA LEU A 40 1.13 -14.57 3.24
C LEU A 40 2.59 -14.14 3.33
N LEU A 41 3.43 -14.82 4.12
CA LEU A 41 4.86 -14.51 4.21
C LEU A 41 5.54 -14.68 2.85
N LEU A 42 5.30 -15.80 2.16
CA LEU A 42 5.84 -16.04 0.82
C LEU A 42 5.27 -15.06 -0.21
N GLY A 43 3.98 -14.72 -0.12
CA GLY A 43 3.36 -13.69 -0.95
C GLY A 43 3.98 -12.31 -0.71
N THR A 44 4.24 -11.93 0.54
CA THR A 44 4.92 -10.68 0.87
C THR A 44 6.35 -10.65 0.33
N VAL A 45 7.10 -11.76 0.45
CA VAL A 45 8.44 -11.87 -0.14
C VAL A 45 8.39 -11.71 -1.65
N LEU A 46 7.44 -12.39 -2.31
CA LEU A 46 7.25 -12.28 -3.76
C LEU A 46 6.84 -10.86 -4.17
N PHE A 47 5.94 -10.22 -3.43
CA PHE A 47 5.54 -8.83 -3.63
C PHE A 47 6.74 -7.89 -3.54
N VAL A 48 7.54 -8.00 -2.47
CA VAL A 48 8.74 -7.17 -2.28
C VAL A 48 9.74 -7.42 -3.40
N LEU A 49 9.89 -8.66 -3.85
CA LEU A 49 10.80 -9.00 -4.96
C LEU A 49 10.30 -8.41 -6.29
N VAL A 50 9.02 -8.57 -6.62
CA VAL A 50 8.43 -8.03 -7.86
C VAL A 50 8.51 -6.51 -7.86
N VAL A 51 8.05 -5.85 -6.80
CA VAL A 51 8.07 -4.38 -6.69
C VAL A 51 9.50 -3.88 -6.64
N GLY A 52 10.37 -4.53 -5.86
CA GLY A 52 11.77 -4.14 -5.69
C GLY A 52 12.59 -4.28 -6.97
N VAL A 53 12.51 -5.41 -7.67
CA VAL A 53 13.19 -5.62 -8.96
C VAL A 53 12.69 -4.60 -9.98
N THR A 54 11.40 -4.33 -10.01
CA THR A 54 10.80 -3.36 -10.94
C THR A 54 11.22 -1.93 -10.59
N ALA A 55 11.24 -1.57 -9.31
CA ALA A 55 11.69 -0.27 -8.83
C ALA A 55 13.17 -0.04 -9.13
N ILE A 56 14.02 -1.04 -8.94
CA ILE A 56 15.45 -0.98 -9.29
C ILE A 56 15.63 -0.87 -10.81
N GLY A 57 14.91 -1.69 -11.59
CA GLY A 57 14.98 -1.68 -13.05
C GLY A 57 14.59 -0.34 -13.65
N PHE A 58 13.41 0.18 -13.30
CA PHE A 58 13.00 1.51 -13.74
C PHE A 58 13.83 2.62 -13.09
N GLY A 59 14.33 2.41 -11.87
CA GLY A 59 15.18 3.37 -11.16
C GLY A 59 16.49 3.59 -11.89
N PHE A 60 17.07 2.53 -12.45
CA PHE A 60 18.24 2.63 -13.32
C PHE A 60 17.96 3.45 -14.58
N VAL A 61 16.82 3.24 -15.24
CA VAL A 61 16.42 4.02 -16.41
C VAL A 61 16.27 5.50 -16.04
N SER A 62 15.55 5.79 -14.97
CA SER A 62 15.34 7.16 -14.50
C SER A 62 16.62 7.83 -14.00
N PHE A 63 17.55 7.07 -13.44
CA PHE A 63 18.87 7.53 -13.05
C PHE A 63 19.72 7.92 -14.27
N ILE A 64 19.74 7.11 -15.32
CA ILE A 64 20.43 7.42 -16.58
C ILE A 64 19.86 8.70 -17.20
N LEU A 65 18.53 8.82 -17.24
CA LEU A 65 17.85 10.02 -17.72
C LEU A 65 18.18 11.25 -16.85
N GLY A 66 18.30 11.07 -15.54
CA GLY A 66 18.70 12.12 -14.60
C GLY A 66 20.16 12.57 -14.77
N ILE A 67 21.09 11.66 -15.07
CA ILE A 67 22.46 12.06 -15.44
C ILE A 67 22.45 12.83 -16.77
N GLY A 68 21.65 12.38 -17.74
CA GLY A 68 21.45 13.10 -19.00
C GLY A 68 20.95 14.53 -18.81
N SER A 69 20.12 14.77 -17.78
CA SER A 69 19.64 16.11 -17.47
C SER A 69 20.71 17.02 -16.86
N LEU A 70 21.76 16.48 -16.23
CA LEU A 70 22.89 17.28 -15.74
C LEU A 70 23.69 17.93 -16.87
N ALA A 71 23.83 17.25 -18.02
CA ALA A 71 24.43 17.86 -19.21
C ALA A 71 23.58 19.03 -19.73
N LEU A 72 22.26 18.96 -19.56
CA LEU A 72 21.34 20.04 -19.91
C LEU A 72 21.49 21.27 -19.01
N VAL A 73 21.98 21.14 -17.78
CA VAL A 73 22.20 22.29 -16.85
C VAL A 73 23.13 23.32 -17.49
N LEU A 74 24.12 22.84 -18.25
CA LEU A 74 25.12 23.68 -18.93
C LEU A 74 24.54 24.49 -20.10
N ILE A 75 23.32 24.15 -20.56
CA ILE A 75 22.68 24.71 -21.76
C ILE A 75 21.37 25.44 -21.41
N HIS A 76 20.56 24.85 -20.54
CA HIS A 76 19.26 25.34 -20.08
C HIS A 76 18.89 24.73 -18.72
N GLU A 77 19.14 25.50 -17.65
CA GLU A 77 18.90 25.09 -16.26
C GLU A 77 17.45 24.65 -16.01
N MET A 78 16.47 25.44 -16.48
CA MET A 78 15.05 25.10 -16.32
C MET A 78 14.68 23.78 -17.01
N ALA A 79 15.24 23.51 -18.19
CA ALA A 79 14.97 22.26 -18.90
C ALA A 79 15.59 21.06 -18.17
N ALA A 80 16.77 21.24 -17.55
CA ALA A 80 17.41 20.23 -16.72
C ALA A 80 16.57 19.86 -15.49
N VAL A 81 16.02 20.87 -14.81
CA VAL A 81 15.14 20.67 -13.64
C VAL A 81 13.87 19.93 -14.05
N ILE A 82 13.20 20.37 -15.13
CA ILE A 82 11.99 19.71 -15.64
C ILE A 82 12.28 18.26 -16.01
N ALA A 83 13.39 17.99 -16.69
CA ALA A 83 13.77 16.64 -17.08
C ALA A 83 14.11 15.75 -15.86
N GLY A 84 14.83 16.28 -14.88
CA GLY A 84 15.17 15.55 -13.66
C GLY A 84 13.93 15.21 -12.81
N VAL A 85 13.12 16.21 -12.50
CA VAL A 85 11.87 16.02 -11.74
C VAL A 85 10.89 15.13 -12.50
N GLY A 86 10.74 15.35 -13.81
CA GLY A 86 9.88 14.54 -14.67
C GLY A 86 10.30 13.06 -14.67
N SER A 87 11.61 12.78 -14.72
CA SER A 87 12.14 11.41 -14.64
C SER A 87 11.78 10.71 -13.32
N ILE A 88 11.87 11.43 -12.20
CA ILE A 88 11.50 10.92 -10.87
C ILE A 88 9.99 10.67 -10.78
N LEU A 89 9.17 11.61 -11.27
CA LEU A 89 7.72 11.46 -11.26
C LEU A 89 7.26 10.27 -12.12
N VAL A 90 7.86 10.10 -13.31
CA VAL A 90 7.59 8.94 -14.16
C VAL A 90 8.01 7.64 -13.47
N TRP A 91 9.16 7.61 -12.81
CA TRP A 91 9.62 6.46 -12.05
C TRP A 91 8.64 6.06 -10.95
N LEU A 92 8.22 7.03 -10.13
CA LEU A 92 7.23 6.82 -9.06
C LEU A 92 5.90 6.33 -9.62
N LEU A 93 5.45 6.89 -10.74
CA LEU A 93 4.22 6.47 -11.40
C LEU A 93 4.31 5.02 -11.88
N LEU A 94 5.43 4.61 -12.47
CA LEU A 94 5.64 3.23 -12.92
C LEU A 94 5.58 2.24 -11.75
N ILE A 95 6.22 2.58 -10.63
CA ILE A 95 6.15 1.77 -9.40
C ILE A 95 4.72 1.70 -8.88
N LEU A 96 4.02 2.84 -8.83
CA LEU A 96 2.65 2.90 -8.35
C LEU A 96 1.73 2.02 -9.21
N VAL A 97 1.90 2.04 -10.53
CA VAL A 97 1.18 1.15 -11.45
C VAL A 97 1.46 -0.30 -11.12
N VAL A 98 2.71 -0.69 -10.91
CA VAL A 98 3.04 -2.09 -10.56
C VAL A 98 2.35 -2.49 -9.27
N ILE A 99 2.44 -1.66 -8.23
CA ILE A 99 1.78 -1.87 -6.94
C ILE A 99 0.27 -2.02 -7.15
N LEU A 100 -0.37 -1.17 -7.94
CA LEU A 100 -1.81 -1.22 -8.25
C LEU A 100 -2.24 -2.60 -8.75
N PHE A 101 -1.44 -3.23 -9.61
CA PHE A 101 -1.75 -4.53 -10.20
C PHE A 101 -1.54 -5.69 -9.23
N VAL A 102 -0.64 -5.56 -8.27
CA VAL A 102 -0.33 -6.63 -7.30
C VAL A 102 -0.92 -6.37 -5.91
N GLN A 103 -1.60 -5.25 -5.68
CA GLN A 103 -2.01 -4.82 -4.33
C GLN A 103 -2.93 -5.82 -3.62
N PHE A 104 -3.74 -6.59 -4.36
CA PHE A 104 -4.75 -7.49 -3.81
C PHE A 104 -4.28 -8.93 -3.59
N TYR A 105 -2.97 -9.22 -3.73
CA TYR A 105 -2.46 -10.58 -3.57
C TYR A 105 -2.76 -11.17 -2.19
N ASP A 106 -2.77 -10.34 -1.15
CA ASP A 106 -3.00 -10.74 0.24
C ASP A 106 -4.46 -11.15 0.47
N ALA A 107 -5.40 -10.36 -0.04
CA ALA A 107 -6.83 -10.66 0.00
C ALA A 107 -7.15 -11.93 -0.79
N ALA A 108 -6.56 -12.13 -1.98
CA ALA A 108 -6.74 -13.36 -2.75
C ALA A 108 -6.26 -14.62 -2.01
N ILE A 109 -5.11 -14.56 -1.31
CA ILE A 109 -4.60 -15.68 -0.52
C ILE A 109 -5.54 -16.03 0.64
N VAL A 110 -6.10 -15.03 1.32
CA VAL A 110 -6.88 -15.25 2.56
C VAL A 110 -8.35 -15.53 2.28
N VAL A 111 -8.95 -14.80 1.33
CA VAL A 111 -10.38 -14.87 1.01
C VAL A 111 -10.67 -16.00 0.03
N GLU A 112 -9.86 -16.15 -1.02
CA GLU A 112 -10.06 -17.19 -2.05
C GLU A 112 -9.19 -18.45 -1.82
N ASN A 113 -8.39 -18.49 -0.73
CA ASN A 113 -7.51 -19.61 -0.39
C ASN A 113 -6.50 -19.97 -1.50
N GLU A 114 -6.16 -19.00 -2.35
CA GLU A 114 -5.32 -19.17 -3.53
C GLU A 114 -3.86 -19.50 -3.19
N SER A 115 -3.17 -20.10 -4.16
CA SER A 115 -1.72 -20.28 -4.10
C SER A 115 -1.00 -18.92 -4.23
N VAL A 116 0.26 -18.84 -3.79
CA VAL A 116 1.03 -17.59 -3.82
C VAL A 116 1.23 -17.05 -5.24
N ILE A 117 1.26 -17.90 -6.26
CA ILE A 117 1.45 -17.45 -7.65
C ILE A 117 0.10 -17.07 -8.26
N ASP A 118 -0.94 -17.86 -7.96
CA ASP A 118 -2.28 -17.68 -8.52
C ASP A 118 -2.95 -16.43 -7.94
N SER A 119 -2.67 -16.08 -6.68
CA SER A 119 -3.16 -14.84 -6.05
C SER A 119 -2.69 -13.57 -6.77
N PHE A 120 -1.47 -13.54 -7.30
CA PHE A 120 -0.96 -12.41 -8.08
C PHE A 120 -1.62 -12.34 -9.45
N ARG A 121 -1.82 -13.49 -10.12
CA ARG A 121 -2.56 -13.54 -11.39
C ARG A 121 -4.00 -13.07 -11.21
N ARG A 122 -4.65 -13.51 -10.13
CA ARG A 122 -5.99 -13.10 -9.74
C ARG A 122 -6.07 -11.59 -9.49
N SER A 123 -5.12 -11.03 -8.74
CA SER A 123 -5.01 -9.58 -8.53
C SER A 123 -4.90 -8.83 -9.86
N VAL A 124 -4.02 -9.27 -10.78
CA VAL A 124 -3.86 -8.64 -12.10
C VAL A 124 -5.15 -8.70 -12.91
N HIS A 125 -5.86 -9.84 -12.90
CA HIS A 125 -7.11 -10.00 -13.62
C HIS A 125 -8.21 -9.08 -13.07
N LEU A 126 -8.38 -9.04 -11.73
CA LEU A 126 -9.35 -8.17 -11.05
C LEU A 126 -9.08 -6.69 -11.33
N VAL A 127 -7.82 -6.28 -11.31
CA VAL A 127 -7.43 -4.89 -11.60
C VAL A 127 -7.71 -4.55 -13.06
N ARG A 128 -7.40 -5.46 -14.00
CA ARG A 128 -7.69 -5.28 -15.44
C ARG A 128 -9.19 -5.14 -15.73
N SER A 129 -10.04 -5.95 -15.11
CA SER A 129 -11.49 -5.87 -15.32
C SER A 129 -12.13 -4.65 -14.65
N ASN A 130 -11.47 -4.05 -13.66
CA ASN A 130 -12.03 -2.95 -12.85
C ASN A 130 -11.13 -1.70 -12.80
N LEU A 131 -10.33 -1.42 -13.83
CA LEU A 131 -9.30 -0.37 -13.83
C LEU A 131 -9.79 0.99 -13.31
N LYS A 132 -10.96 1.45 -13.74
CA LYS A 132 -11.51 2.75 -13.32
C LYS A 132 -11.84 2.79 -11.83
N SER A 133 -12.48 1.72 -11.32
CA SER A 133 -12.87 1.61 -9.91
C SER A 133 -11.63 1.49 -9.03
N VAL A 134 -10.69 0.62 -9.42
CA VAL A 134 -9.48 0.33 -8.65
C VAL A 134 -8.54 1.53 -8.63
N THR A 135 -8.38 2.24 -9.75
CA THR A 135 -7.56 3.46 -9.78
C THR A 135 -8.15 4.54 -8.87
N GLY A 136 -9.47 4.74 -8.90
CA GLY A 136 -10.14 5.69 -8.01
C GLY A 136 -9.98 5.32 -6.53
N PHE A 137 -10.17 4.04 -6.21
CA PHE A 137 -9.92 3.51 -4.88
C PHE A 137 -8.47 3.76 -4.44
N SER A 138 -7.49 3.38 -5.27
CA SER A 138 -6.07 3.52 -4.93
C SER A 138 -5.59 4.97 -4.84
N LEU A 139 -6.21 5.91 -5.55
CA LEU A 139 -5.93 7.35 -5.37
C LEU A 139 -6.44 7.85 -4.02
N VAL A 140 -7.68 7.51 -3.66
CA VAL A 140 -8.23 7.82 -2.33
C VAL A 140 -7.38 7.16 -1.24
N TRP A 141 -6.98 5.92 -1.49
CA TRP A 141 -6.12 5.14 -0.61
C TRP A 141 -4.76 5.80 -0.37
N LEU A 142 -4.12 6.29 -1.43
CA LEU A 142 -2.84 7.00 -1.34
C LEU A 142 -2.98 8.25 -0.47
N VAL A 143 -4.02 9.05 -0.67
CA VAL A 143 -4.27 10.25 0.14
C VAL A 143 -4.51 9.88 1.61
N LEU A 144 -5.36 8.89 1.87
CA LEU A 144 -5.68 8.46 3.24
C LEU A 144 -4.46 7.90 3.99
N LEU A 145 -3.62 7.10 3.34
CA LEU A 145 -2.37 6.61 3.94
C LEU A 145 -1.46 7.75 4.37
N ASN A 146 -1.32 8.78 3.54
CA ASN A 146 -0.49 9.95 3.89
C ASN A 146 -1.06 10.69 5.10
N VAL A 147 -2.39 10.80 5.21
CA VAL A 147 -3.05 11.42 6.37
C VAL A 147 -2.85 10.58 7.65
N PHE A 148 -2.99 9.27 7.57
CA PHE A 148 -2.81 8.40 8.74
C PHE A 148 -1.34 8.18 9.14
N LEU A 149 -0.38 8.59 8.29
CA LEU A 149 1.05 8.60 8.63
C LEU A 149 1.50 9.88 9.32
N ILE A 150 0.64 10.91 9.41
CA ILE A 150 0.94 12.17 10.11
C ILE A 150 1.56 11.96 11.50
N PRO A 151 1.05 11.08 12.38
CA PRO A 151 1.60 10.95 13.73
C PRO A 151 2.99 10.32 13.75
N GLU A 152 3.28 9.42 12.81
CA GLU A 152 4.61 8.85 12.64
C GLU A 152 5.61 9.93 12.24
N TYR A 153 5.23 10.83 11.32
CA TYR A 153 6.06 11.99 10.98
C TYR A 153 6.28 12.91 12.20
N LEU A 154 5.24 13.15 13.01
CA LEU A 154 5.36 13.94 14.25
C LEU A 154 6.27 13.27 15.30
N LEU A 155 6.23 11.93 15.39
CA LEU A 155 7.10 11.17 16.27
C LEU A 155 8.57 11.29 15.81
N GLN A 156 8.83 11.16 14.51
CA GLN A 156 10.17 11.30 13.95
C GLN A 156 10.76 12.70 14.19
N LEU A 157 9.94 13.75 14.07
CA LEU A 157 10.33 15.12 14.44
C LEU A 157 10.80 15.21 15.89
N THR A 158 10.03 14.61 16.81
CA THR A 158 10.34 14.58 18.24
C THR A 158 11.66 13.83 18.53
N LEU A 159 12.00 12.82 17.74
CA LEU A 159 13.21 12.01 17.91
C LEU A 159 14.47 12.63 17.28
N THR A 160 14.32 13.57 16.35
CA THR A 160 15.43 14.09 15.52
C THR A 160 15.86 15.51 15.92
N ASP A 161 15.34 16.05 17.03
CA ASP A 161 15.49 17.47 17.44
C ASP A 161 15.11 18.47 16.32
N ALA A 162 14.38 18.01 15.30
CA ALA A 162 13.92 18.82 14.18
C ALA A 162 12.66 19.59 14.59
N GLY A 163 12.64 20.90 14.37
CA GLY A 163 11.49 21.72 14.72
C GLY A 163 10.31 21.45 13.77
N PRO A 164 9.04 21.54 14.22
CA PRO A 164 7.89 21.42 13.33
C PRO A 164 7.92 22.39 12.15
N THR A 165 8.60 23.53 12.28
CA THR A 165 8.84 24.53 11.23
C THR A 165 9.76 24.05 10.09
N ASP A 166 10.57 23.01 10.31
CA ASP A 166 11.48 22.47 9.29
C ASP A 166 10.79 21.50 8.33
N VAL A 167 9.60 20.99 8.69
CA VAL A 167 8.89 19.93 7.95
C VAL A 167 7.45 20.30 7.59
N LEU A 168 6.79 21.16 8.39
CA LEU A 168 5.49 21.73 8.08
C LEU A 168 5.59 23.26 8.05
N PRO A 169 5.29 23.92 6.91
CA PRO A 169 5.28 25.39 6.82
C PRO A 169 4.04 26.01 7.52
N VAL A 170 3.51 25.33 8.54
CA VAL A 170 2.30 25.72 9.27
C VAL A 170 2.63 25.69 10.75
N ASP A 171 2.76 26.87 11.36
CA ASP A 171 2.77 27.00 12.81
C ASP A 171 1.32 26.80 13.30
N THR A 172 1.05 25.62 13.84
CA THR A 172 -0.29 25.27 14.34
C THR A 172 -0.57 25.90 15.71
N GLY A 173 0.44 26.45 16.40
CA GLY A 173 0.32 26.94 17.78
C GLY A 173 -0.05 25.87 18.82
N ILE A 174 -0.13 24.60 18.42
CA ILE A 174 -0.50 23.47 19.27
C ILE A 174 0.79 22.75 19.71
N PRO A 175 1.00 22.55 21.03
CA PRO A 175 2.13 21.76 21.51
C PRO A 175 2.14 20.34 20.92
N ILE A 176 3.31 19.87 20.47
CA ILE A 176 3.51 18.50 19.96
C ILE A 176 3.01 17.44 20.95
N SER A 177 3.15 17.69 22.26
CA SER A 177 2.68 16.79 23.32
C SER A 177 1.16 16.54 23.31
N ILE A 178 0.38 17.46 22.73
CA ILE A 178 -1.07 17.32 22.54
C ILE A 178 -1.38 16.73 21.16
N LEU A 179 -0.68 17.19 20.13
CA LEU A 179 -0.93 16.79 18.75
C LEU A 179 -0.59 15.31 18.51
N LEU A 180 0.49 14.81 19.10
CA LEU A 180 0.98 13.44 18.94
C LEU A 180 -0.04 12.38 19.39
N PRO A 181 -0.57 12.38 20.64
CA PRO A 181 -1.53 11.37 21.07
C PRO A 181 -2.85 11.43 20.27
N ILE A 182 -3.32 12.62 19.87
CA ILE A 182 -4.49 12.77 19.01
C ILE A 182 -4.24 12.12 17.65
N GLY A 183 -3.08 12.40 17.05
CA GLY A 183 -2.67 11.79 15.80
C GLY A 183 -2.63 10.26 15.89
N VAL A 184 -1.98 9.72 16.92
CA VAL A 184 -1.85 8.27 17.13
C VAL A 184 -3.24 7.62 17.24
N PHE A 185 -4.15 8.21 18.01
CA PHE A 185 -5.51 7.71 18.15
C PHE A 185 -6.28 7.73 16.82
N LEU A 186 -6.27 8.87 16.12
CA LEU A 186 -6.95 9.01 14.82
C LEU A 186 -6.40 8.05 13.78
N SER A 187 -5.10 7.80 13.81
CA SER A 187 -4.46 6.87 12.86
C SER A 187 -4.76 5.43 13.21
N ALA A 188 -4.79 5.05 14.49
CA ALA A 188 -5.20 3.71 14.90
C ALA A 188 -6.63 3.39 14.44
N VAL A 189 -7.58 4.31 14.68
CA VAL A 189 -8.97 4.18 14.21
C VAL A 189 -9.03 4.19 12.69
N GLY A 190 -8.27 5.08 12.06
CA GLY A 190 -8.13 5.20 10.61
C GLY A 190 -7.71 3.90 9.97
N PHE A 191 -6.57 3.32 10.38
CA PHE A 191 -6.05 2.05 9.88
C PHE A 191 -7.04 0.90 10.10
N ALA A 192 -7.74 0.83 11.23
CA ALA A 192 -8.76 -0.21 11.45
C ALA A 192 -9.92 -0.11 10.45
N TYR A 193 -10.45 1.10 10.25
CA TYR A 193 -11.48 1.36 9.23
C TYR A 193 -10.95 1.05 7.82
N PHE A 194 -9.71 1.43 7.56
CA PHE A 194 -9.01 1.25 6.29
C PHE A 194 -8.98 -0.22 5.84
N TYR A 195 -8.49 -1.12 6.70
CA TYR A 195 -8.45 -2.55 6.40
C TYR A 195 -9.85 -3.16 6.23
N THR A 196 -10.85 -2.64 6.95
CA THR A 196 -12.24 -3.09 6.82
C THR A 196 -12.81 -2.71 5.45
N VAL A 197 -12.65 -1.46 5.02
CA VAL A 197 -13.11 -0.99 3.71
C VAL A 197 -12.37 -1.68 2.57
N TYR A 198 -11.06 -1.90 2.71
CA TYR A 198 -10.26 -2.65 1.75
C TYR A 198 -10.80 -4.06 1.54
N THR A 199 -11.07 -4.78 2.63
CA THR A 199 -11.61 -6.14 2.57
C THR A 199 -13.00 -6.15 1.95
N ALA A 200 -13.88 -5.22 2.34
CA ALA A 200 -15.22 -5.10 1.75
C ALA A 200 -15.19 -4.75 0.25
N TYR A 201 -14.26 -3.89 -0.15
CA TYR A 201 -14.06 -3.53 -1.55
C TYR A 201 -13.57 -4.71 -2.38
N TYR A 202 -12.64 -5.51 -1.83
CA TYR A 202 -12.21 -6.76 -2.44
C TYR A 202 -13.36 -7.75 -2.65
N LEU A 203 -14.17 -7.98 -1.60
CA LEU A 203 -15.35 -8.85 -1.68
C LEU A 203 -16.35 -8.39 -2.76
N ARG A 204 -16.55 -7.09 -2.91
CA ARG A 204 -17.39 -6.54 -3.98
C ARG A 204 -16.80 -6.78 -5.38
N LEU A 205 -15.48 -6.67 -5.53
CA LEU A 205 -14.80 -6.88 -6.81
C LEU A 205 -14.94 -8.32 -7.30
N ILE A 206 -14.79 -9.30 -6.40
CA ILE A 206 -14.93 -10.73 -6.76
C ILE A 206 -16.37 -11.12 -7.12
N ASP A 207 -17.37 -10.46 -6.53
CA ASP A 207 -18.79 -10.67 -6.87
C ASP A 207 -19.13 -10.12 -8.26
N THR A 208 -18.47 -9.03 -8.67
CA THR A 208 -18.66 -8.40 -9.99
C THR A 208 -17.78 -9.05 -11.08
N SER A 209 -16.76 -9.81 -10.70
CA SER A 209 -15.83 -10.51 -11.59
C SER A 209 -15.53 -11.90 -11.03
N PRO A 210 -16.54 -12.79 -11.00
CA PRO A 210 -16.38 -14.15 -10.52
C PRO A 210 -15.26 -14.81 -11.32
N ALA A 211 -14.41 -15.60 -10.64
CA ALA A 211 -13.45 -16.43 -11.33
C ALA A 211 -14.22 -17.27 -12.34
N THR A 212 -13.93 -17.10 -13.64
CA THR A 212 -14.28 -18.13 -14.60
C THR A 212 -13.59 -19.38 -14.09
N LEU A 213 -14.38 -20.30 -13.53
CA LEU A 213 -13.98 -21.68 -13.27
C LEU A 213 -13.56 -22.28 -14.61
N GLU A 214 -12.34 -22.02 -15.05
CA GLU A 214 -11.67 -22.88 -16.01
C GLU A 214 -11.27 -24.13 -15.23
N THR A 215 -12.26 -24.99 -15.04
CA THR A 215 -12.04 -26.41 -14.88
C THR A 215 -11.28 -26.89 -16.12
N MET A 216 -10.01 -27.23 -15.95
CA MET A 216 -9.30 -28.21 -16.76
C MET A 216 -8.40 -29.04 -15.86
#